data_AF-A0A929DXZ1-F1
#
_entry.id   AF-A0A929DXZ1-F1
#
_cell.length_a   1.000
_cell.length_b   1.000
_cell.length_c   1.000
_cell.angle_alpha   90.00
_cell.angle_beta   90.00
_cell.angle_gamma   90.00
#
_symmetry.space_group_name_H-M   'P 1'
#
loop_
_entity.id
_entity.type
_entity.pdbx_description
1 polymer ?
#
loop_
_entity_poly.entity_id
_entity_poly.type
_entity_poly.pdbx_seq_one_letter_code
_entity_poly.pdbx_strand_id
1 'polypeptide(L)' 'MYYLIVRNLGAPRCVDRSEEDLYEDGMSFDCTPNLECDPKEFVKEVEIICIEHPDDPFIAMVFRD' A
#
# COMPACT_ATOMS: atom_id res chain seq x y z
N MET A 1 -13.36 4.68 -0.01
CA MET A 1 -11.93 5.09 0.00
C MET A 1 -11.09 3.83 -0.09
N TYR A 2 -10.01 3.81 -0.85
CA TYR A 2 -9.10 2.68 -0.97
C TYR A 2 -7.75 2.99 -0.32
N TYR A 3 -7.23 2.06 0.48
CA TYR A 3 -5.98 2.18 1.21
C TYR A 3 -4.97 1.15 0.72
N LEU A 4 -3.71 1.57 0.61
CA LEU A 4 -2.59 0.70 0.28
C LEU A 4 -1.77 0.45 1.55
N ILE A 5 -1.67 -0.82 1.97
CA ILE A 5 -1.04 -1.21 3.24
C ILE A 5 0.09 -2.20 3.00
N VAL A 6 1.30 -1.87 3.46
CA VAL A 6 2.49 -2.74 3.39
C VAL A 6 2.71 -3.42 4.74
N ARG A 7 2.88 -4.75 4.77
CA ARG A 7 3.08 -5.53 6.01
C ARG A 7 4.54 -5.90 6.31
N ASN A 8 5.46 -5.78 5.35
CA ASN A 8 6.82 -6.31 5.46
C ASN A 8 7.80 -5.44 6.25
N LEU A 9 7.38 -4.26 6.75
CA LEU A 9 8.22 -3.32 7.49
C LEU A 9 8.11 -3.46 9.03
N GLY A 10 7.81 -4.67 9.51
CA GLY A 10 7.69 -5.00 10.94
C GLY A 10 6.35 -4.63 11.59
N ALA A 11 5.58 -3.75 10.97
CA ALA A 11 4.19 -3.46 11.31
C ALA A 11 3.41 -3.10 10.03
N PRO A 12 2.10 -3.38 9.95
CA PRO A 12 1.26 -2.88 8.87
C PRO A 12 1.32 -1.35 8.83
N ARG A 13 1.70 -0.79 7.68
CA ARG A 13 1.75 0.65 7.45
C ARG A 13 0.89 1.00 6.26
N CYS A 14 0.08 2.03 6.42
CA CYS A 14 -0.66 2.61 5.31
C CYS A 14 0.22 3.64 4.62
N VAL A 15 0.52 3.39 3.35
CA VAL A 15 1.47 4.18 2.56
C VAL A 15 0.78 5.10 1.58
N ASP A 16 -0.46 4.79 1.19
CA ASP A 16 -1.28 5.65 0.33
C ASP A 16 -2.78 5.47 0.57
N ARG A 17 -3.56 6.49 0.16
CA ARG A 17 -5.03 6.42 0.11
C ARG A 17 -5.58 7.17 -1.11
N SER A 18 -6.61 6.61 -1.73
CA SER A 18 -7.26 7.16 -2.92
C SER A 18 -8.77 6.98 -2.84
N GLU A 19 -9.55 7.89 -3.42
CA GLU A 19 -11.01 7.73 -3.53
C GLU A 19 -11.39 6.62 -4.53
N GLU A 20 -10.50 6.32 -5.48
CA GLU A 20 -10.66 5.34 -6.55
C GLU A 20 -9.67 4.17 -6.41
N ASP A 21 -10.03 2.97 -6.90
CA ASP A 21 -9.11 1.82 -6.97
C ASP A 21 -8.15 2.00 -8.15
N LEU A 22 -7.01 2.64 -7.87
CA LEU A 22 -5.97 2.95 -8.86
C LEU A 22 -4.70 2.11 -8.65
N TYR A 23 -4.73 1.13 -7.74
CA TYR A 23 -3.53 0.38 -7.37
C TYR A 23 -3.31 -0.81 -8.31
N GLU A 24 -2.15 -0.83 -8.94
CA GLU A 24 -1.70 -1.84 -9.91
C GLU A 24 -0.26 -2.28 -9.62
N ASP A 25 0.13 -3.44 -10.15
CA ASP A 25 1.47 -4.01 -9.99
C ASP A 25 2.55 -3.11 -10.63
N GLY A 26 3.70 -2.97 -9.97
CA GLY A 26 4.85 -2.20 -10.41
C GLY A 26 4.76 -0.69 -10.13
N MET A 27 3.65 -0.21 -9.54
CA MET A 27 3.54 1.18 -9.13
C MET A 27 4.52 1.52 -8.00
N SER A 28 5.04 2.75 -8.03
CA SER A 28 6.02 3.23 -7.04
C SER A 28 5.37 4.14 -6.01
N PHE A 29 5.63 3.88 -4.72
CA PHE A 29 5.09 4.66 -3.61
C PHE A 29 6.19 5.05 -2.61
N ASP A 30 5.98 6.15 -1.91
CA ASP A 30 6.74 6.50 -0.72
C ASP A 30 6.25 5.59 0.41
N CYS A 31 7.08 4.66 0.88
CA CYS A 31 6.72 3.67 1.90
C CYS A 31 7.11 4.10 3.32
N THR A 32 7.73 5.28 3.46
CA THR A 32 8.04 5.93 4.73
C THR A 32 6.81 6.45 5.49
N PRO A 33 5.71 6.97 4.88
CA PRO A 33 4.61 7.54 5.62
C PRO A 33 3.83 6.46 6.37
N ASN A 34 3.46 6.79 7.60
CA ASN A 34 2.50 6.03 8.40
C ASN A 34 1.20 6.83 8.43
N LEU A 35 0.45 6.79 7.33
CA LEU A 35 -0.86 7.44 7.26
C LEU A 35 -1.83 6.73 8.21
N GLU A 36 -2.72 7.50 8.85
CA GLU A 36 -3.84 6.93 9.57
C GLU A 36 -4.86 6.36 8.57
N CYS A 37 -5.14 5.06 8.68
CA CYS A 37 -6.09 4.35 7.84
C CYS A 37 -6.96 3.43 8.72
N ASP A 38 -8.25 3.40 8.42
CA ASP A 38 -9.24 2.52 9.07
C ASP A 38 -9.86 1.58 8.01
N PRO A 39 -9.08 0.59 7.53
CA PRO A 39 -9.53 -0.30 6.47
C PRO A 39 -10.62 -1.28 6.96
N LYS A 40 -11.70 -1.45 6.19
CA LYS A 40 -12.81 -2.36 6.55
C LYS A 40 -12.83 -3.65 5.75
N GLU A 41 -12.63 -3.55 4.44
CA GLU A 41 -12.79 -4.67 3.50
C GLU A 41 -11.51 -4.89 2.71
N PHE A 42 -11.00 -6.12 2.70
CA PHE A 42 -9.89 -6.50 1.84
C PHE A 42 -10.35 -6.62 0.37
N VAL A 43 -9.57 -6.05 -0.55
CA VAL A 43 -9.89 -6.05 -1.99
C VAL A 43 -8.96 -6.99 -2.75
N LYS A 44 -7.64 -6.73 -2.72
CA LYS A 44 -6.63 -7.46 -3.49
C LYS A 44 -5.22 -7.25 -2.91
N GLU A 45 -4.27 -8.07 -3.36
CA GLU A 45 -2.84 -7.82 -3.19
C GLU A 45 -2.26 -7.26 -4.48
N VAL A 46 -1.26 -6.40 -4.37
CA VAL A 46 -0.50 -5.82 -5.49
C VAL A 46 0.97 -5.76 -5.13
N GLU A 47 1.84 -5.94 -6.12
CA GLU A 47 3.28 -5.77 -5.98
C GLU A 47 3.66 -4.32 -6.27
N ILE A 48 4.25 -3.62 -5.30
CA ILE A 48 4.65 -2.22 -5.43
C ILE A 48 6.16 -2.05 -5.25
N ILE A 49 6.67 -0.92 -5.71
CA ILE A 49 8.07 -0.53 -5.50
C ILE A 49 8.11 0.59 -4.47
N CYS A 50 8.83 0.39 -3.38
CA CYS A 50 9.08 1.48 -2.44
C CYS A 50 10.22 2.36 -2.98
N ILE A 51 10.01 3.68 -3.04
CA ILE A 51 10.97 4.63 -3.61
C ILE A 51 12.33 4.58 -2.87
N GLU A 52 12.32 4.25 -1.58
CA GLU A 52 13.51 4.11 -0.73
C GLU A 52 14.31 2.83 -1.02
N HIS A 53 13.64 1.82 -1.59
CA HIS A 53 14.19 0.49 -1.89
C HIS A 53 13.74 0.07 -3.30
N PRO A 54 14.22 0.74 -4.36
CA PRO A 54 13.71 0.55 -5.72
C PRO A 54 14.02 -0.82 -6.32
N ASP A 55 14.99 -1.54 -5.75
CA ASP A 55 15.44 -2.85 -6.23
C ASP A 55 14.68 -4.04 -5.62
N ASP A 56 13.81 -3.79 -4.64
CA ASP A 56 13.08 -4.84 -3.92
C ASP A 56 11.57 -4.58 -4.01
N PRO A 57 10.80 -5.39 -4.76
CA PRO A 57 9.36 -5.25 -4.81
C PRO A 57 8.71 -5.72 -3.50
N PHE A 58 7.68 -5.01 -3.07
CA PHE A 58 6.94 -5.26 -1.83
C PHE A 58 5.51 -5.66 -2.14
N ILE A 59 5.02 -6.72 -1.48
CA ILE A 59 3.60 -7.05 -1.51
C ILE A 59 2.84 -6.09 -0.60
N ALA A 60 1.94 -5.33 -1.20
CA ALA A 60 0.99 -4.45 -0.54
C ALA A 60 -0.43 -5.00 -0.64
N MET A 61 -1.24 -4.70 0.36
CA MET A 61 -2.65 -5.10 0.43
C MET A 61 -3.52 -3.88 0.22
N VAL A 62 -4.47 -3.99 -0.70
CA VAL A 62 -5.48 -2.97 -0.96
C VAL A 62 -6.71 -3.27 -0.12
N PHE A 63 -7.14 -2.27 0.64
CA PHE A 63 -8.37 -2.30 1.42
C PHE A 63 -9.33 -1.21 0.97
N ARG A 64 -10.62 -1.40 1.21
CA ARG A 64 -11.69 -0.42 1.03
C ARG A 64 -12.31 -0.08 2.39
N ASP A 65 -12.53 1.21 2.62
CA ASP A 65 -13.50 1.71 3.62
C ASP A 65 -14.93 1.60 3.09
#